data_AF-A0A0L7K5F7-F1
#
_entry.id   AF-A0A0L7K5F7-F1
#
_cell.length_a   1.000
_cell.length_b   1.000
_cell.length_c   1.000
_cell.angle_alpha   90.00
_cell.angle_beta   90.00
_cell.angle_gamma   90.00
#
_symmetry.space_group_name_H-M   'P 1'
#
loop_
_entity.id
_entity.type
_entity.pdbx_description
1 polymer ?
#
loop_
_entity_poly.entity_id
_entity_poly.type
_entity_poly.pdbx_seq_one_letter_code
_entity_poly.pdbx_strand_id
1 'polypeptide(L)'
;MEYMALELKLLKINHGAVRRLLKELIFYEEEEKELRSKLNTLKDENKGENEIKRAKDILEETVKVVPHINSSLQKSLKKLYETVYEKFPDILEINDKKVGISKKCTEEELKELFKTNYEEFRNEINIINQTLENVFLHIKDATLPPSKKSVISEPVLYQMGECIDI
;
A
#
# COMPACT_ATOMS: atom_id res chain seq x y z
N MET A 1 0.98 19.21 -24.27
CA MET A 1 1.94 18.09 -24.44
C MET A 1 2.44 17.52 -23.12
N GLU A 2 1.94 17.99 -21.96
CA GLU A 2 2.49 17.70 -20.61
C GLU A 2 1.64 16.70 -19.79
N TYR A 3 0.52 16.22 -20.36
CA TYR A 3 -0.50 15.46 -19.64
C TYR A 3 0.04 14.14 -19.05
N MET A 4 0.74 13.33 -19.85
CA MET A 4 1.27 12.04 -19.39
C MET A 4 2.40 12.18 -18.35
N ALA A 5 3.16 13.28 -18.38
CA ALA A 5 4.17 13.54 -17.37
C ALA A 5 3.55 13.80 -15.99
N LEU A 6 2.40 14.50 -15.94
CA LEU A 6 1.65 14.73 -14.71
C LEU A 6 1.04 13.44 -14.16
N GLU A 7 0.46 12.61 -15.03
CA GLU A 7 -0.11 11.32 -14.60
C GLU A 7 0.97 10.34 -14.14
N LEU A 8 2.14 10.32 -14.79
CA LEU A 8 3.32 9.57 -14.32
C LEU A 8 3.78 10.06 -12.94
N LYS A 9 3.84 11.37 -12.73
CA LYS A 9 4.19 11.94 -11.41
C LYS A 9 3.22 11.49 -10.33
N LEU A 10 1.92 11.47 -10.62
CA LEU A 10 0.89 10.99 -9.68
C LEU A 10 1.06 9.50 -9.36
N LEU A 11 1.33 8.68 -10.37
CA LEU A 11 1.62 7.25 -10.19
C LEU A 11 2.80 7.04 -9.24
N LYS A 12 3.91 7.77 -9.46
CA LYS A 12 5.11 7.74 -8.61
C LYS A 12 4.83 8.17 -7.17
N ILE A 13 3.97 9.16 -6.96
CA ILE A 13 3.58 9.61 -5.61
C ILE A 13 2.85 8.50 -4.88
N ASN A 14 1.84 7.89 -5.53
CA ASN A 14 1.03 6.84 -4.91
C ASN A 14 1.85 5.56 -4.66
N HIS A 15 2.71 5.18 -5.60
CA HIS A 15 3.68 4.10 -5.38
C HIS A 15 4.63 4.44 -4.23
N GLY A 16 5.17 5.66 -4.18
CA GLY A 16 6.04 6.12 -3.11
C GLY A 16 5.40 6.06 -1.72
N ALA A 17 4.08 6.25 -1.61
CA ALA A 17 3.34 6.07 -0.37
C ALA A 17 3.29 4.58 0.04
N VAL A 18 2.92 3.69 -0.89
CA VAL A 18 2.92 2.23 -0.66
C VAL A 18 4.29 1.74 -0.22
N ARG A 19 5.35 2.16 -0.91
CA ARG A 19 6.73 1.74 -0.62
C ARG A 19 7.20 2.18 0.78
N ARG A 20 6.81 3.38 1.22
CA ARG A 20 7.16 3.88 2.57
C ARG A 20 6.44 3.11 3.66
N LEU A 21 5.13 2.94 3.52
CA LEU A 21 4.31 2.19 4.48
C LEU A 21 4.71 0.72 4.57
N LEU A 22 5.10 0.11 3.45
CA LEU A 22 5.67 -1.24 3.46
C LEU A 22 6.96 -1.31 4.29
N LYS A 23 7.90 -0.38 4.11
CA LYS A 23 9.13 -0.35 4.92
C LYS A 23 8.86 -0.18 6.40
N GLU A 24 7.89 0.69 6.72
CA GLU A 24 7.45 0.91 8.10
C GLU A 24 6.84 -0.37 8.69
N LEU A 25 5.96 -1.05 7.96
CA LEU A 25 5.38 -2.32 8.37
C LEU A 25 6.46 -3.37 8.66
N ILE A 26 7.40 -3.56 7.73
CA ILE A 26 8.51 -4.51 7.87
C ILE A 26 9.34 -4.19 9.12
N PHE A 27 9.64 -2.92 9.35
CA PHE A 27 10.40 -2.49 10.52
C PHE A 27 9.69 -2.87 11.83
N TYR A 28 8.41 -2.54 11.96
CA TYR A 28 7.66 -2.83 13.19
C TYR A 28 7.37 -4.33 13.37
N GLU A 29 7.22 -5.10 12.29
CA GLU A 29 7.11 -6.56 12.37
C GLU A 29 8.39 -7.22 12.90
N GLU A 30 9.56 -6.77 12.45
CA GLU A 30 10.83 -7.27 12.98
C GLU A 30 11.08 -6.78 14.42
N GLU A 31 10.77 -5.53 14.75
CA GLU A 31 10.84 -5.02 16.13
C GLU A 31 9.94 -5.84 17.08
N GLU A 32 8.69 -6.10 16.68
CA GLU A 32 7.76 -6.93 17.45
C GLU A 32 8.37 -8.32 17.72
N LYS A 33 8.94 -8.95 16.69
CA LYS A 33 9.58 -10.27 16.79
C LYS A 33 10.78 -10.26 17.74
N GLU A 34 11.63 -9.24 17.67
CA GLU A 34 12.76 -9.06 18.59
C GLU A 34 12.29 -8.88 20.04
N LEU A 35 11.28 -8.03 20.27
CA LEU A 35 10.71 -7.78 21.60
C LEU A 35 10.03 -9.03 22.18
N ARG A 36 9.31 -9.79 21.35
CA ARG A 36 8.73 -11.10 21.74
C ARG A 36 9.81 -12.09 22.15
N SER A 37 10.88 -12.20 21.36
CA SER A 37 12.02 -13.06 21.66
C SER A 37 12.65 -12.70 23.00
N LYS A 38 12.93 -11.40 23.21
CA LYS A 38 13.48 -10.88 24.47
C LYS A 38 12.57 -11.16 25.67
N LEU A 39 11.25 -10.95 25.54
CA LEU A 39 10.29 -11.24 26.60
C LEU A 39 10.29 -12.73 26.98
N ASN A 40 10.39 -13.63 25.99
CA ASN A 40 10.47 -15.06 26.24
C ASN A 40 11.77 -15.41 26.97
N THR A 41 12.92 -14.89 26.52
CA THR A 41 14.20 -15.09 27.22
C THR A 41 14.17 -14.64 28.68
N LEU A 42 13.58 -13.47 28.97
CA LEU A 42 13.45 -12.98 30.35
C LEU A 42 12.58 -13.91 31.22
N LYS A 43 11.54 -14.51 30.65
CA LYS A 43 10.70 -15.51 31.34
C LYS A 43 11.46 -16.81 31.59
N ASP A 44 12.20 -17.29 30.58
CA ASP A 44 12.97 -18.53 30.66
C ASP A 44 14.11 -18.42 31.69
N GLU A 45 14.76 -17.25 31.76
CA GLU A 45 15.77 -16.92 32.77
C GLU A 45 15.19 -16.63 34.16
N ASN A 46 13.87 -16.73 34.35
CA ASN A 46 13.16 -16.42 35.60
C ASN A 46 13.56 -15.06 36.19
N LYS A 47 13.66 -14.03 35.32
CA LYS A 47 13.98 -12.66 35.73
C LYS A 47 12.87 -12.07 36.59
N GLY A 48 13.19 -10.96 37.26
CA GLY A 48 12.25 -10.30 38.17
C GLY A 48 10.99 -9.83 37.44
N GLU A 49 9.85 -9.88 38.13
CA GLU A 49 8.54 -9.48 37.59
C GLU A 49 8.54 -8.06 37.00
N ASN A 50 9.29 -7.14 37.61
CA ASN A 50 9.44 -5.77 37.11
C ASN A 50 10.14 -5.69 35.74
N GLU A 51 11.08 -6.58 35.45
CA GLU A 51 11.76 -6.63 34.16
C GLU A 51 10.86 -7.21 33.08
N ILE A 52 10.16 -8.31 33.41
CA ILE A 52 9.19 -8.95 32.52
C ILE A 52 8.04 -7.99 32.20
N LYS A 53 7.52 -7.27 33.21
CA LYS A 53 6.45 -6.28 33.02
C LYS A 53 6.89 -5.16 32.08
N ARG A 54 8.07 -4.57 32.30
CA ARG A 54 8.60 -3.52 31.42
C ARG A 54 8.76 -4.01 29.97
N ALA A 55 9.29 -5.21 29.76
CA ALA A 55 9.43 -5.77 28.43
C ALA A 55 8.07 -6.04 27.76
N LYS A 56 7.07 -6.48 28.54
CA LYS A 56 5.70 -6.67 28.06
C LYS A 56 5.04 -5.34 27.66
N ASP A 57 5.17 -4.32 28.49
CA ASP A 57 4.60 -2.99 28.22
C ASP A 57 5.16 -2.40 26.92
N ILE A 58 6.48 -2.51 26.70
CA ILE A 58 7.12 -2.07 25.45
C ILE A 58 6.59 -2.85 24.24
N LEU A 59 6.47 -4.18 24.36
CA LEU A 59 5.91 -5.02 23.30
C LEU A 59 4.46 -4.62 22.98
N GLU A 60 3.63 -4.37 23.99
CA GLU A 60 2.24 -3.98 23.79
C GLU A 60 2.11 -2.64 23.05
N GLU A 61 3.02 -1.69 23.28
CA GLU A 61 3.04 -0.43 22.51
C GLU A 61 3.41 -0.67 21.03
N THR A 62 4.43 -1.46 20.74
CA THR A 62 4.82 -1.80 19.36
C THR A 62 3.68 -2.53 18.61
N VAL A 63 3.04 -3.52 19.25
CA VAL A 63 1.95 -4.31 18.65
C VAL A 63 0.75 -3.44 18.26
N LYS A 64 0.48 -2.34 18.98
CA LYS A 64 -0.63 -1.43 18.66
C LYS A 64 -0.42 -0.65 17.36
N VAL A 65 0.82 -0.46 16.92
CA VAL A 65 1.15 0.34 15.73
C VAL A 65 0.93 -0.46 14.43
N VAL A 66 1.26 -1.75 14.44
CA VAL A 66 1.21 -2.63 13.26
C VAL A 66 -0.15 -2.62 12.54
N PRO A 67 -1.32 -2.74 13.22
CA PRO A 67 -2.62 -2.69 12.55
C PRO A 67 -2.89 -1.36 11.85
N HIS A 68 -2.44 -0.24 12.45
CA HIS A 68 -2.63 1.09 11.88
C HIS A 68 -1.85 1.23 10.56
N ILE A 69 -0.57 0.83 10.55
CA ILE A 69 0.27 0.87 9.36
C ILE A 69 -0.30 -0.04 8.28
N ASN A 70 -0.71 -1.26 8.64
CA ASN A 70 -1.31 -2.19 7.68
C ASN A 70 -2.59 -1.61 7.04
N SER A 71 -3.49 -1.02 7.83
CA SER A 71 -4.68 -0.33 7.29
C SER A 71 -4.30 0.83 6.35
N SER A 72 -3.28 1.62 6.71
CA SER A 72 -2.78 2.71 5.88
C SER A 72 -2.18 2.20 4.56
N LEU A 73 -1.42 1.10 4.62
CA LEU A 73 -0.84 0.44 3.44
C LEU A 73 -1.93 -0.07 2.50
N GLN A 74 -2.98 -0.71 3.02
CA GLN A 74 -4.14 -1.14 2.24
C GLN A 74 -4.84 0.03 1.52
N LYS A 75 -5.01 1.16 2.21
CA LYS A 75 -5.57 2.39 1.61
C LYS A 75 -4.68 2.94 0.50
N SER A 76 -3.36 2.99 0.71
CA SER A 76 -2.42 3.45 -0.32
C SER A 76 -2.35 2.49 -1.52
N LEU A 77 -2.44 1.17 -1.31
CA LEU A 77 -2.52 0.17 -2.37
C LEU A 77 -3.77 0.37 -3.21
N LYS A 78 -4.93 0.54 -2.56
CA LYS A 78 -6.18 0.87 -3.24
C LYS A 78 -6.02 2.13 -4.09
N LYS A 79 -5.42 3.19 -3.54
CA LYS A 79 -5.22 4.45 -4.26
C LYS A 79 -4.27 4.30 -5.46
N LEU A 80 -3.22 3.48 -5.33
CA LEU A 80 -2.32 3.14 -6.44
C LEU A 80 -3.09 2.44 -7.56
N TYR A 81 -3.90 1.44 -7.25
CA TYR A 81 -4.71 0.74 -8.26
C TYR A 81 -5.79 1.64 -8.89
N GLU A 82 -6.46 2.46 -8.11
CA GLU A 82 -7.38 3.48 -8.65
C GLU A 82 -6.67 4.41 -9.63
N THR A 83 -5.43 4.83 -9.31
CA THR A 83 -4.63 5.67 -10.22
C THR A 83 -4.34 4.95 -11.53
N VAL A 84 -3.99 3.67 -11.48
CA VAL A 84 -3.77 2.85 -12.69
C VAL A 84 -5.03 2.83 -13.55
N TYR A 85 -6.20 2.53 -12.96
CA TYR A 85 -7.46 2.45 -13.71
C TYR A 85 -7.96 3.80 -14.25
N GLU A 86 -7.82 4.87 -13.47
CA GLU A 86 -8.39 6.18 -13.81
C GLU A 86 -7.48 6.99 -14.74
N LYS A 87 -6.16 6.86 -14.60
CA LYS A 87 -5.18 7.73 -15.27
C LYS A 87 -4.45 7.07 -16.42
N PHE A 88 -4.43 5.75 -16.45
CA PHE A 88 -3.83 4.96 -17.51
C PHE A 88 -4.84 3.99 -18.13
N PRO A 89 -6.08 4.43 -18.44
CA PRO A 89 -7.05 3.56 -19.09
C PRO A 89 -6.48 3.09 -20.43
N ASP A 90 -6.67 1.80 -20.73
CA ASP A 90 -6.17 1.12 -21.93
C ASP A 90 -4.65 1.08 -22.10
N ILE A 91 -3.87 1.79 -21.28
CA ILE A 91 -2.40 1.78 -21.23
C ILE A 91 -1.88 0.74 -20.23
N LEU A 92 -2.47 0.71 -19.03
CA LEU A 92 -2.09 -0.23 -17.97
C LEU A 92 -3.26 -1.16 -17.61
N GLU A 93 -2.91 -2.37 -17.20
CA GLU A 93 -3.86 -3.35 -16.66
C GLU A 93 -3.30 -3.98 -15.38
N ILE A 94 -4.18 -4.46 -14.51
CA ILE A 94 -3.80 -5.16 -13.29
C ILE A 94 -4.24 -6.62 -13.43
N ASN A 95 -3.26 -7.52 -13.45
CA ASN A 95 -3.48 -8.98 -13.52
C ASN A 95 -2.72 -9.63 -12.37
N ASP A 96 -3.37 -10.55 -11.65
CA ASP A 96 -2.73 -11.37 -10.62
C ASP A 96 -1.77 -10.57 -9.73
N LYS A 97 -2.26 -9.44 -9.20
CA LYS A 97 -1.50 -8.58 -8.27
C LYS A 97 -0.28 -7.85 -8.87
N LYS A 98 -0.16 -7.79 -10.19
CA LYS A 98 0.89 -7.04 -10.92
C LYS A 98 0.27 -5.99 -11.83
N VAL A 99 1.00 -4.90 -12.06
CA VAL A 99 0.69 -3.87 -13.05
C VAL A 99 1.45 -4.20 -14.34
N GLY A 100 0.72 -4.37 -15.44
CA GLY A 100 1.27 -4.64 -16.77
C GLY A 100 0.83 -3.60 -17.79
N ILE A 101 1.46 -3.61 -18.97
CA ILE A 101 0.98 -2.87 -20.13
C ILE A 101 -0.26 -3.58 -20.69
N SER A 102 -1.32 -2.82 -20.93
CA SER A 102 -2.56 -3.34 -21.51
C SER A 102 -2.35 -3.76 -22.95
N LYS A 103 -2.98 -4.88 -23.35
CA LYS A 103 -2.92 -5.39 -24.73
C LYS A 103 -3.49 -4.44 -25.79
N LYS A 104 -4.24 -3.42 -25.36
CA LYS A 104 -4.82 -2.40 -26.24
C LYS A 104 -3.84 -1.29 -26.62
N CYS A 105 -2.67 -1.22 -25.97
CA CYS A 105 -1.66 -0.21 -26.24
C CYS A 105 -0.41 -0.86 -26.81
N THR A 106 0.04 -0.38 -27.97
CA THR A 106 1.26 -0.87 -28.61
C THR A 106 2.51 -0.23 -28.04
N GLU A 107 3.66 -0.82 -28.34
CA GLU A 107 4.97 -0.31 -27.93
C GLU A 107 5.25 1.09 -28.52
N GLU A 108 4.85 1.30 -29.76
CA GLU A 108 5.03 2.57 -30.48
C GLU A 108 4.13 3.67 -29.89
N GLU A 109 2.88 3.34 -29.55
CA GLU A 109 1.96 4.24 -28.87
C GLU A 109 2.49 4.66 -27.50
N LEU A 110 3.03 3.71 -26.72
CA LEU A 110 3.70 4.02 -25.46
C LEU A 110 4.87 4.98 -25.65
N LYS A 111 5.73 4.74 -26.64
CA LYS A 111 6.88 5.63 -26.92
C LYS A 111 6.41 7.03 -27.32
N GLU A 112 5.33 7.16 -28.09
CA GLU A 112 4.79 8.47 -28.47
C GLU A 112 4.10 9.18 -27.29
N LEU A 113 3.40 8.44 -26.43
CA LEU A 113 2.71 8.99 -25.25
C LEU A 113 3.70 9.52 -24.19
N PHE A 114 4.76 8.78 -23.92
CA PHE A 114 5.73 9.11 -22.87
C PHE A 114 6.98 9.82 -23.38
N LYS A 115 7.27 9.78 -24.69
CA LYS A 115 8.41 10.46 -25.33
C LYS A 115 9.71 10.23 -24.56
N THR A 116 10.30 11.30 -24.02
CA THR A 116 11.54 11.26 -23.23
C THR A 116 11.40 10.51 -21.91
N ASN A 117 10.19 10.34 -21.40
CA ASN A 117 9.90 9.71 -20.10
C ASN A 117 9.58 8.22 -20.25
N TYR A 118 9.70 7.66 -21.45
CA TYR A 118 9.34 6.28 -21.74
C TYR A 118 10.12 5.26 -20.89
N GLU A 119 11.45 5.40 -20.83
CA GLU A 119 12.29 4.52 -20.01
C GLU A 119 12.00 4.67 -18.52
N GLU A 120 11.75 5.91 -18.08
CA GLU A 120 11.35 6.18 -16.70
C GLU A 120 10.01 5.51 -16.35
N PHE A 121 9.02 5.63 -17.24
CA PHE A 121 7.72 4.97 -17.09
C PHE A 121 7.88 3.46 -16.97
N ARG A 122 8.64 2.81 -17.87
CA ARG A 122 8.88 1.35 -17.80
C ARG A 122 9.55 0.93 -16.50
N ASN A 123 10.57 1.68 -16.11
CA ASN A 123 11.28 1.41 -14.87
C ASN A 123 10.35 1.56 -13.66
N GLU A 124 9.48 2.57 -13.66
CA GLU A 124 8.49 2.76 -12.59
C GLU A 124 7.53 1.57 -12.47
N ILE A 125 7.02 1.03 -13.59
CA ILE A 125 6.18 -0.17 -13.57
C ILE A 125 6.93 -1.38 -12.99
N ASN A 126 8.20 -1.55 -13.34
CA ASN A 126 9.03 -2.63 -12.77
C ASN A 126 9.18 -2.48 -11.25
N ILE A 127 9.50 -1.27 -10.76
CA ILE A 127 9.66 -1.02 -9.32
C ILE A 127 8.33 -1.17 -8.58
N ILE A 128 7.21 -0.76 -9.19
CA ILE A 128 5.87 -1.01 -8.64
C ILE A 128 5.66 -2.50 -8.44
N ASN A 129 5.96 -3.33 -9.45
CA ASN A 129 5.77 -4.78 -9.34
C ASN A 129 6.67 -5.43 -8.28
N GLN A 130 7.93 -4.98 -8.14
CA GLN A 130 8.79 -5.42 -7.04
C GLN A 130 8.22 -5.03 -5.67
N THR A 131 7.65 -3.83 -5.56
CA THR A 131 7.01 -3.37 -4.32
C THR A 131 5.76 -4.19 -4.01
N LEU A 132 4.92 -4.45 -5.01
CA LEU A 132 3.73 -5.27 -4.89
C LEU A 132 4.07 -6.70 -4.45
N GLU A 133 5.07 -7.33 -5.07
CA GLU A 133 5.54 -8.65 -4.66
C GLU A 133 5.88 -8.70 -3.17
N ASN A 134 6.65 -7.72 -2.68
CA ASN A 134 6.98 -7.61 -1.26
C ASN A 134 5.74 -7.37 -0.38
N VAL A 135 4.80 -6.52 -0.80
CA VAL A 135 3.53 -6.32 -0.08
C VAL A 135 2.81 -7.64 0.14
N PHE A 136 2.74 -8.51 -0.88
CA PHE A 136 2.03 -9.79 -0.77
C PHE A 136 2.77 -10.86 0.05
N LEU A 137 4.06 -10.68 0.33
CA LEU A 137 4.79 -11.50 1.31
C LEU A 137 4.39 -11.15 2.74
N HIS A 138 4.19 -9.87 3.04
CA HIS A 138 3.91 -9.37 4.39
C HIS A 138 2.41 -9.36 4.73
N ILE A 139 1.53 -9.13 3.75
CA ILE A 139 0.08 -9.07 3.99
C ILE A 139 -0.62 -10.29 3.38
N LYS A 140 -0.88 -11.30 4.22
CA LYS A 140 -1.54 -12.56 3.80
C LYS A 140 -3.00 -12.38 3.37
N ASP A 141 -3.68 -11.35 3.89
CA ASP A 141 -5.10 -11.04 3.61
C ASP A 141 -5.29 -9.76 2.75
N ALA A 142 -4.34 -9.42 1.88
CA ALA A 142 -4.51 -8.29 0.98
C ALA A 142 -5.63 -8.59 -0.05
N THR A 143 -6.88 -8.28 0.31
CA THR A 143 -8.02 -8.30 -0.60
C THR A 143 -7.88 -7.15 -1.59
N LEU A 144 -7.62 -7.49 -2.85
CA LEU A 144 -7.70 -6.56 -3.97
C LEU A 144 -9.08 -5.89 -3.99
N PRO A 145 -9.18 -4.56 -4.14
CA PRO A 145 -10.46 -3.95 -4.44
C PRO A 145 -10.99 -4.52 -5.76
N PRO A 146 -12.28 -4.90 -5.85
CA PRO A 146 -12.85 -5.41 -7.09
C PRO A 146 -12.67 -4.37 -8.20
N SER A 147 -12.14 -4.80 -9.34
CA SER A 147 -12.03 -4.00 -10.55
C SER A 147 -13.40 -3.42 -10.89
N LYS A 148 -13.54 -2.09 -10.94
CA LYS A 148 -14.79 -1.45 -11.36
C LYS A 148 -15.05 -1.78 -12.83
N LYS A 149 -15.86 -2.82 -13.10
CA LYS A 149 -16.71 -2.85 -14.29
C LYS A 149 -17.90 -1.93 -14.00
N SER A 150 -18.20 -1.05 -14.95
CA SER A 150 -19.23 0.00 -14.96
C SER A 150 -20.52 -0.31 -14.21
N VAL A 151 -21.00 0.60 -13.35
CA VAL A 151 -22.45 0.84 -13.13
C VAL A 151 -22.70 2.31 -12.79
N ILE A 152 -23.74 2.83 -13.43
CA ILE A 152 -24.31 4.18 -13.44
C ILE A 152 -25.16 4.41 -12.16
N SER A 153 -25.17 5.66 -11.65
CA SER A 153 -26.15 6.34 -10.74
C SER A 153 -26.48 5.68 -9.37
N GLU A 154 -26.43 6.37 -8.22
CA GLU A 154 -27.36 7.43 -7.76
C GLU A 154 -26.84 8.13 -6.46
N PRO A 155 -27.43 9.26 -6.02
CA PRO A 155 -26.81 10.20 -5.08
C PRO A 155 -26.95 9.78 -3.61
N VAL A 156 -25.87 9.95 -2.84
CA VAL A 156 -25.86 9.69 -1.40
C VAL A 156 -26.47 10.88 -0.66
N LEU A 157 -27.62 10.63 -0.03
CA LEU A 157 -28.28 11.49 0.94
C LEU A 157 -27.46 11.51 2.24
N TYR A 158 -26.92 12.67 2.62
CA TYR A 158 -26.30 12.87 3.93
C TYR A 158 -27.40 12.97 4.99
N GLN A 159 -27.43 12.03 5.93
CA GLN A 159 -28.18 12.21 7.18
C GLN A 159 -27.30 13.00 8.15
N MET A 160 -27.76 14.21 8.45
CA MET A 160 -27.23 15.08 9.49
C MET A 160 -27.57 14.45 10.84
N GLY A 161 -26.56 14.06 11.62
CA GLY A 161 -26.74 13.65 13.02
C GLY A 161 -26.96 14.88 13.88
N GLU A 162 -28.15 14.98 14.47
CA GLU A 162 -28.52 16.03 15.41
C GLU A 162 -27.63 16.00 16.66
N CYS A 163 -27.14 17.17 17.04
CA CYS A 163 -26.41 17.42 18.27
C CYS A 163 -27.42 17.37 19.43
N ILE A 164 -27.22 16.48 20.40
CA ILE A 164 -27.98 16.47 21.64
C ILE A 164 -27.36 17.54 22.55
N ASP A 165 -28.13 18.60 22.80
CA ASP A 165 -27.83 19.64 23.79
C ASP A 165 -27.97 19.09 25.23
N ILE A 166 -27.19 19.72 26.12
CA ILE A 166 -26.83 19.45 27.53
C ILE A 166 -28.02 19.09 28.43
#